data_AF-X1GA76-F1
#
_entry.id   AF-X1GA76-F1
#
_cell.length_a   1.000
_cell.length_b   1.000
_cell.length_c   1.000
_cell.angle_alpha   90.00
_cell.angle_beta   90.00
_cell.angle_gamma   90.00
#
_symmetry.space_group_name_H-M   'P 1'
#
loop_
_entity.id
_entity.type
_entity.pdbx_description
1 polymer ?
#
loop_
_entity_poly.entity_id
_entity_poly.type
_entity_poly.pdbx_seq_one_letter_code
_entity_poly.pdbx_strand_id
1 'polypeptide(L)'
;PLDVQRNEIEYDPDIDTPMKILKPAPDNSQVKQVLEMILEAKNPIMLLGGGVIIADACHEFITLAEYLSIPVVTTLMGKSGITADHPIYAGQVGTSCNTLYGNKMFLESDLVLAVGCRFSDRHTGALDVYTQGNSGIFI
;
A
#
# COMPACT_ATOMS: atom_id res chain seq x y z
N PRO A 1 23.85 -14.49 -25.88
CA PRO A 1 24.69 -14.98 -27.00
C PRO A 1 25.96 -15.64 -26.44
N LEU A 2 26.30 -16.84 -26.92
CA LEU A 2 27.36 -17.67 -26.32
C LEU A 2 28.76 -17.12 -26.62
N ASP A 3 28.88 -16.44 -27.75
CA ASP A 3 29.98 -15.59 -28.19
C ASP A 3 30.24 -14.40 -27.25
N VAL A 4 29.19 -13.71 -26.78
CA VAL A 4 29.32 -12.58 -25.84
C VAL A 4 29.78 -13.03 -24.45
N GLN A 5 29.31 -14.18 -23.97
CA GLN A 5 29.67 -14.70 -22.64
C GLN A 5 31.09 -15.25 -22.55
N ARG A 6 31.65 -15.75 -23.67
CA ARG A 6 33.01 -16.32 -23.73
C ARG A 6 34.08 -15.31 -24.12
N ASN A 7 33.69 -14.10 -24.49
CA ASN A 7 34.63 -13.06 -24.87
C ASN A 7 35.37 -12.54 -23.64
N GLU A 8 36.68 -12.35 -23.79
CA GLU A 8 37.49 -11.71 -22.76
C GLU A 8 37.23 -10.20 -22.78
N ILE A 9 37.11 -9.61 -21.59
CA ILE A 9 36.97 -8.17 -21.40
C ILE A 9 38.00 -7.69 -20.39
N GLU A 10 38.43 -6.44 -20.56
CA GLU A 10 39.09 -5.73 -19.48
C GLU A 10 38.03 -5.28 -18.49
N TYR A 11 38.14 -5.75 -17.25
CA TYR A 11 37.20 -5.46 -16.18
C TYR A 11 37.97 -4.98 -14.97
N ASP A 12 37.63 -3.79 -14.51
CA ASP A 12 38.12 -3.20 -13.28
C ASP A 12 37.06 -3.41 -12.18
N PRO A 13 37.30 -4.25 -11.16
CA PRO A 13 36.36 -4.44 -10.07
C PRO A 13 36.09 -3.17 -9.25
N ASP A 14 36.99 -2.19 -9.27
CA ASP A 14 36.87 -0.98 -8.46
C ASP A 14 35.80 -0.03 -9.01
N ILE A 15 35.45 -0.12 -10.30
CA ILE A 15 34.35 0.66 -10.90
C ILE A 15 32.99 -0.02 -10.75
N ASP A 16 32.96 -1.32 -10.44
CA ASP A 16 31.73 -2.10 -10.27
C ASP A 16 31.11 -1.85 -8.89
N THR A 17 30.55 -0.65 -8.75
CA THR A 17 29.93 -0.18 -7.53
C THR A 17 28.41 -0.17 -7.68
N PRO A 18 27.66 -0.51 -6.60
CA PRO A 18 26.21 -0.45 -6.64
C PRO A 18 25.72 0.95 -6.99
N MET A 19 24.76 1.03 -7.93
CA MET A 19 24.10 2.29 -8.23
C MET A 19 23.35 2.81 -7.00
N LYS A 20 23.45 4.13 -6.77
CA LYS A 20 22.69 4.79 -5.72
C LYS A 20 21.19 4.70 -6.02
N ILE A 21 20.46 4.02 -5.15
CA ILE A 21 18.99 3.98 -5.19
C ILE A 21 18.47 5.26 -4.54
N LEU A 22 17.67 6.04 -5.26
CA LEU A 22 16.98 7.21 -4.73
C LEU A 22 15.62 6.77 -4.17
N LYS A 23 15.41 7.02 -2.87
CA LYS A 23 14.11 6.87 -2.21
C LYS A 23 13.59 8.29 -1.88
N PRO A 24 12.53 8.77 -2.53
CA PRO A 24 11.98 10.08 -2.22
C PRO A 24 11.43 10.08 -0.78
N ALA A 25 11.74 11.13 -0.03
CA ALA A 25 11.14 11.36 1.28
C ALA A 25 9.78 12.08 1.12
N PRO A 26 8.81 11.84 2.01
CA PRO A 26 7.55 12.57 2.00
C PRO A 26 7.77 14.04 2.37
N ASP A 27 6.92 14.93 1.87
CA ASP A 27 6.86 16.32 2.32
C ASP A 27 6.08 16.40 3.65
N ASN A 28 6.68 17.01 4.67
CA ASN A 28 6.04 17.24 5.96
C ASN A 28 4.72 18.00 5.85
N SER A 29 4.56 18.87 4.86
CA SER A 29 3.31 19.60 4.62
C SER A 29 2.18 18.64 4.23
N GLN A 30 2.49 17.65 3.38
CA GLN A 30 1.55 16.62 2.95
C GLN A 30 1.21 15.66 4.10
N VAL A 31 2.21 15.28 4.90
CA VAL A 31 1.97 14.45 6.11
C VAL A 31 1.00 15.16 7.05
N LYS A 32 1.17 16.47 7.27
CA LYS A 32 0.25 17.25 8.11
C LYS A 32 -1.18 17.27 7.57
N GLN A 33 -1.35 17.45 6.26
CA GLN A 33 -2.67 17.42 5.63
C GLN A 33 -3.36 16.07 5.81
N VAL A 34 -2.63 14.97 5.61
CA VAL A 34 -3.16 13.62 5.83
C VAL A 34 -3.60 13.42 7.28
N LEU A 35 -2.83 13.91 8.25
CA LEU A 35 -3.20 13.83 9.67
C LEU A 35 -4.47 14.63 9.99
N GLU A 36 -4.63 15.83 9.45
CA GLU A 36 -5.85 16.64 9.61
C GLU A 36 -7.08 15.88 9.08
N MET A 37 -6.96 15.23 7.92
CA MET A 37 -8.05 14.44 7.35
C MET A 37 -8.39 13.20 8.18
N ILE A 38 -7.38 12.51 8.72
CA ILE A 38 -7.60 11.37 9.62
C ILE A 38 -8.37 11.80 10.88
N LEU A 39 -8.07 12.99 11.42
CA LEU A 39 -8.74 13.51 12.61
C LEU A 39 -10.20 13.93 12.36
N GLU A 40 -10.53 14.31 11.12
CA GLU A 40 -11.90 14.68 10.71
C GLU A 40 -12.75 13.46 10.28
N ALA A 41 -12.10 12.37 9.87
CA ALA A 41 -12.75 11.15 9.43
C ALA A 41 -13.48 10.44 10.58
N LYS A 42 -14.68 9.91 10.29
CA LYS A 42 -15.50 9.15 11.24
C LYS A 42 -15.26 7.66 11.13
N ASN A 43 -15.06 7.16 9.91
CA ASN A 43 -14.84 5.75 9.60
C ASN A 43 -13.62 5.58 8.68
N PRO A 44 -12.41 6.01 9.09
CA PRO A 44 -11.23 5.83 8.26
C PRO A 44 -10.82 4.36 8.18
N ILE A 45 -10.22 3.98 7.05
CA ILE A 45 -9.54 2.69 6.87
C ILE A 45 -8.12 2.90 6.34
N MET A 46 -7.23 1.95 6.66
CA MET A 46 -5.90 1.87 6.05
C MET A 46 -5.87 0.72 5.04
N LEU A 47 -5.55 1.04 3.79
CA LEU A 47 -5.43 0.07 2.69
C LEU A 47 -3.95 -0.30 2.48
N LEU A 48 -3.61 -1.54 2.81
CA LEU A 48 -2.27 -2.10 2.69
C LEU A 48 -2.03 -2.63 1.26
N GLY A 49 -1.15 -1.94 0.55
CA GLY A 49 -0.71 -2.28 -0.81
C GLY A 49 0.57 -3.09 -0.88
N GLY A 50 0.85 -3.68 -2.05
CA GLY A 50 2.09 -4.45 -2.27
C GLY A 50 3.37 -3.61 -2.13
N GLY A 51 3.30 -2.28 -2.30
CA GLY A 51 4.43 -1.38 -2.10
C GLY A 51 4.94 -1.35 -0.66
N VAL A 52 4.07 -1.60 0.33
CA VAL A 52 4.48 -1.72 1.74
C VAL A 52 5.39 -2.94 1.94
N ILE A 53 5.04 -4.06 1.30
CA ILE A 53 5.85 -5.29 1.35
C ILE A 53 7.19 -5.08 0.62
N ILE A 54 7.16 -4.45 -0.56
CA ILE A 54 8.39 -4.15 -1.33
C ILE A 54 9.33 -3.23 -0.55
N ALA A 55 8.78 -2.31 0.24
CA ALA A 55 9.53 -1.40 1.07
C ALA A 55 10.04 -2.00 2.40
N ASP A 56 9.67 -3.25 2.70
CA ASP A 56 9.93 -3.92 3.99
C ASP A 56 9.37 -3.11 5.19
N ALA A 57 8.18 -2.52 5.00
CA ALA A 57 7.59 -1.56 5.93
C ALA A 57 6.29 -2.05 6.59
N CYS A 58 6.06 -3.37 6.61
CA CYS A 58 4.85 -3.95 7.19
C CYS A 58 4.75 -3.69 8.69
N HIS A 59 5.85 -3.75 9.42
CA HIS A 59 5.85 -3.52 10.86
C HIS A 59 5.41 -2.09 11.19
N GLU A 60 6.03 -1.09 10.54
CA GLU A 60 5.73 0.32 10.71
C GLU A 60 4.29 0.66 10.32
N PHE A 61 3.80 0.08 9.22
CA PHE A 61 2.41 0.25 8.80
C PHE A 61 1.43 -0.27 9.86
N ILE A 62 1.67 -1.46 10.41
CA ILE A 62 0.80 -2.06 11.42
C ILE A 62 0.86 -1.29 12.73
N THR A 63 2.05 -0.92 13.19
CA THR A 63 2.22 -0.10 14.40
C THR A 63 1.51 1.25 14.28
N LEU A 64 1.55 1.89 13.10
CA LEU A 64 0.81 3.12 12.86
C LEU A 64 -0.70 2.90 12.90
N ALA A 65 -1.19 1.85 12.24
CA ALA A 65 -2.61 1.51 12.23
C ALA A 65 -3.15 1.20 13.64
N GLU A 66 -2.40 0.46 14.45
CA GLU A 66 -2.73 0.19 15.85
C GLU A 66 -2.74 1.48 16.69
N TYR A 67 -1.72 2.32 16.54
CA TYR A 67 -1.62 3.59 17.26
C TYR A 67 -2.81 4.51 16.98
N LEU A 68 -3.24 4.58 15.71
CA LEU A 68 -4.39 5.36 15.29
C LEU A 68 -5.73 4.65 15.54
N SER A 69 -5.71 3.38 15.96
CA SER A 69 -6.89 2.52 16.08
C SER A 69 -7.71 2.43 14.78
N ILE A 70 -7.02 2.41 13.64
CA ILE A 70 -7.64 2.35 12.31
C ILE A 70 -7.62 0.91 11.79
N PRO A 71 -8.78 0.37 11.36
CA PRO A 71 -8.84 -0.96 10.76
C PRO A 71 -8.07 -1.03 9.43
N VAL A 72 -7.45 -2.18 9.19
CA VAL A 72 -6.62 -2.44 8.02
C VAL A 72 -7.35 -3.36 7.05
N VAL A 73 -7.51 -2.92 5.81
CA VAL A 73 -7.89 -3.76 4.68
C VAL A 73 -6.71 -3.97 3.74
N THR A 74 -6.69 -5.06 2.99
CA THR A 74 -5.58 -5.38 2.08
C THR A 74 -6.00 -5.37 0.62
N THR A 75 -5.07 -4.98 -0.24
CA THR A 75 -5.09 -5.40 -1.65
C THR A 75 -4.66 -6.87 -1.76
N LEU A 76 -4.91 -7.54 -2.88
CA LEU A 76 -4.38 -8.89 -3.11
C LEU A 76 -2.85 -8.95 -2.97
N MET A 77 -2.16 -7.90 -3.44
CA MET A 77 -0.69 -7.82 -3.36
C MET A 77 -0.19 -7.53 -1.94
N GLY A 78 -1.00 -6.89 -1.10
CA GLY A 78 -0.68 -6.57 0.29
C GLY A 78 -1.12 -7.64 1.29
N LYS A 79 -1.81 -8.70 0.84
CA LYS A 79 -2.46 -9.68 1.71
C LYS A 79 -1.55 -10.28 2.79
N SER A 80 -0.26 -10.48 2.49
CA SER A 80 0.70 -11.06 3.43
C SER A 80 1.33 -10.05 4.40
N GLY A 81 0.97 -8.77 4.31
CA GLY A 81 1.49 -7.72 5.20
C GLY A 81 0.88 -7.71 6.60
N ILE A 82 -0.22 -8.44 6.80
CA ILE A 82 -0.93 -8.59 8.08
C ILE A 82 -1.50 -10.02 8.17
N THR A 83 -1.47 -10.63 9.35
CA THR A 83 -2.05 -11.96 9.53
C THR A 83 -3.58 -11.89 9.58
N ALA A 84 -4.25 -12.95 9.13
CA ALA A 84 -5.71 -12.95 9.03
C ALA A 84 -6.44 -12.98 10.39
N ASP A 85 -5.74 -13.34 11.45
CA ASP A 85 -6.20 -13.36 12.85
C ASP A 85 -5.86 -12.08 13.62
N HIS A 86 -5.19 -11.11 12.97
CA HIS A 86 -4.81 -9.87 13.61
C HIS A 86 -6.06 -9.04 13.99
N PRO A 87 -6.15 -8.48 15.21
CA PRO A 87 -7.38 -7.83 15.69
C PRO A 87 -7.89 -6.66 14.83
N ILE A 88 -6.98 -5.92 14.21
CA ILE A 88 -7.31 -4.78 13.33
C ILE A 88 -7.48 -5.18 11.85
N TYR A 89 -7.34 -6.46 11.50
CA TYR A 89 -7.55 -6.91 10.11
C TYR A 89 -9.03 -6.96 9.74
N ALA A 90 -9.43 -6.14 8.78
CA ALA A 90 -10.80 -5.98 8.31
C ALA A 90 -11.05 -6.60 6.92
N GLY A 91 -10.12 -7.41 6.40
CA GLY A 91 -10.35 -8.21 5.20
C GLY A 91 -9.63 -7.72 3.95
N GLN A 92 -10.01 -8.30 2.81
CA GLN A 92 -9.37 -8.05 1.52
C GLN A 92 -10.36 -7.39 0.55
N VAL A 93 -9.90 -6.35 -0.15
CA VAL A 93 -10.72 -5.54 -1.06
C VAL A 93 -10.41 -5.87 -2.53
N GLY A 94 -11.46 -6.02 -3.32
CA GLY A 94 -11.35 -6.20 -4.77
C GLY A 94 -12.66 -6.61 -5.45
N THR A 95 -12.61 -6.78 -6.76
CA THR A 95 -13.72 -7.37 -7.55
C THR A 95 -13.63 -8.89 -7.62
N SER A 96 -12.45 -9.43 -7.38
CA SER A 96 -12.15 -10.86 -7.34
C SER A 96 -11.17 -11.12 -6.21
N CYS A 97 -11.23 -12.31 -5.61
CA CYS A 97 -10.42 -12.68 -4.44
C CYS A 97 -10.62 -11.76 -3.22
N ASN A 98 -11.78 -11.11 -3.09
CA ASN A 98 -12.11 -10.26 -1.95
C ASN A 98 -12.66 -11.06 -0.76
N THR A 99 -12.94 -10.36 0.34
CA THR A 99 -13.86 -10.83 1.38
C THR A 99 -15.09 -9.94 1.40
N LEU A 100 -16.26 -10.51 1.72
CA LEU A 100 -17.51 -9.74 1.78
C LEU A 100 -17.42 -8.58 2.78
N TYR A 101 -16.83 -8.84 3.94
CA TYR A 101 -16.64 -7.83 4.99
C TYR A 101 -15.56 -6.80 4.63
N GLY A 102 -14.53 -7.18 3.87
CA GLY A 102 -13.51 -6.25 3.39
C GLY A 102 -14.08 -5.21 2.42
N ASN A 103 -14.85 -5.66 1.43
CA ASN A 103 -15.53 -4.73 0.52
C ASN A 103 -16.57 -3.87 1.25
N LYS A 104 -17.31 -4.45 2.22
CA LYS A 104 -18.26 -3.68 3.03
C LYS A 104 -17.55 -2.57 3.80
N MET A 105 -16.49 -2.90 4.53
CA MET A 105 -15.71 -1.93 5.31
C MET A 105 -15.14 -0.82 4.42
N PHE A 106 -14.67 -1.17 3.22
CA PHE A 106 -14.16 -0.19 2.25
C PHE A 106 -15.26 0.74 1.72
N LEU A 107 -16.43 0.22 1.37
CA LEU A 107 -17.53 1.02 0.83
C LEU A 107 -18.25 1.86 1.91
N GLU A 108 -18.17 1.47 3.18
CA GLU A 108 -18.72 2.21 4.32
C GLU A 108 -17.73 3.22 4.93
N SER A 109 -16.48 3.21 4.48
CA SER A 109 -15.47 4.18 4.93
C SER A 109 -15.75 5.58 4.37
N ASP A 110 -15.29 6.60 5.08
CA ASP A 110 -15.34 7.99 4.61
C ASP A 110 -13.95 8.54 4.23
N LEU A 111 -12.90 7.80 4.57
CA LEU A 111 -11.50 8.07 4.21
C LEU A 111 -10.73 6.76 4.01
N VAL A 112 -9.97 6.68 2.91
CA VAL A 112 -9.06 5.57 2.63
C VAL A 112 -7.62 6.05 2.58
N LEU A 113 -6.82 5.65 3.56
CA LEU A 113 -5.37 5.86 3.55
C LEU A 113 -4.70 4.69 2.83
N ALA A 114 -4.34 4.86 1.56
CA ALA A 114 -3.87 3.80 0.68
C ALA A 114 -2.35 3.82 0.50
N VAL A 115 -1.64 3.01 1.28
CA VAL A 115 -0.18 3.01 1.28
C VAL A 115 0.36 1.93 0.34
N GLY A 116 1.27 2.30 -0.57
CA GLY A 116 1.91 1.35 -1.49
C GLY A 116 0.94 0.66 -2.45
N CYS A 117 -0.19 1.30 -2.76
CA CYS A 117 -1.26 0.73 -3.57
C CYS A 117 -1.14 1.12 -5.05
N ARG A 118 -1.65 0.22 -5.90
CA ARG A 118 -2.02 0.54 -7.28
C ARG A 118 -3.50 0.21 -7.46
N PHE A 119 -4.24 1.09 -8.12
CA PHE A 119 -5.68 0.94 -8.33
C PHE A 119 -5.96 0.24 -9.66
N SER A 120 -5.65 -1.06 -9.70
CA SER A 120 -5.92 -1.91 -10.88
C SER A 120 -7.41 -2.20 -11.05
N ASP A 121 -7.81 -2.52 -12.27
CA ASP A 121 -9.17 -2.96 -12.66
C ASP A 121 -9.77 -4.03 -11.74
N ARG A 122 -9.00 -5.06 -11.34
CA ARG A 122 -9.47 -6.14 -10.46
C ARG A 122 -9.57 -5.75 -8.98
N HIS A 123 -9.08 -4.58 -8.62
CA HIS A 123 -9.24 -4.02 -7.29
C HIS A 123 -10.41 -3.05 -7.25
N THR A 124 -10.49 -2.14 -8.22
CA THR A 124 -11.48 -1.06 -8.21
C THR A 124 -12.83 -1.48 -8.78
N GLY A 125 -12.85 -2.27 -9.85
CA GLY A 125 -14.08 -2.48 -10.62
C GLY A 125 -14.61 -1.16 -11.18
N ALA A 126 -15.91 -0.92 -11.01
CA ALA A 126 -16.56 0.30 -11.45
C ALA A 126 -16.16 1.48 -10.56
N LEU A 127 -15.53 2.51 -11.14
CA LEU A 127 -14.93 3.63 -10.39
C LEU A 127 -15.97 4.50 -9.68
N ASP A 128 -17.16 4.61 -10.25
CA ASP A 128 -18.30 5.31 -9.65
C ASP A 128 -18.70 4.66 -8.33
N VAL A 129 -18.75 3.33 -8.27
CA VAL A 129 -19.00 2.57 -7.03
C VAL A 129 -17.82 2.67 -6.08
N TYR A 130 -16.59 2.53 -6.59
CA TYR A 130 -15.38 2.50 -5.78
C TYR A 130 -15.07 3.82 -5.06
N THR A 131 -15.44 4.95 -5.67
CA THR A 131 -15.20 6.30 -5.13
C THR A 131 -16.42 6.91 -4.43
N GLN A 132 -17.56 6.21 -4.43
CA GLN A 132 -18.79 6.71 -3.84
C GLN A 132 -18.62 6.92 -2.32
N GLY A 133 -18.87 8.14 -1.85
CA GLY A 133 -18.84 8.47 -0.41
C GLY A 133 -17.44 8.62 0.20
N ASN A 134 -16.38 8.31 -0.54
CA ASN A 134 -14.99 8.45 -0.08
C ASN A 134 -14.48 9.87 -0.34
N SER A 135 -14.10 10.56 0.74
CA SER A 135 -13.63 11.96 0.71
C SER A 135 -12.24 12.12 0.06
N GLY A 136 -11.54 11.01 -0.18
CA GLY A 136 -10.25 10.97 -0.86
C GLY A 136 -9.50 9.65 -0.63
N ILE A 137 -8.64 9.31 -1.58
CA ILE A 137 -7.67 8.22 -1.50
C ILE A 137 -6.28 8.86 -1.50
N PHE A 138 -5.52 8.69 -0.43
CA PHE A 138 -4.17 9.28 -0.30
C PHE A 138 -3.10 8.20 -0.42
N ILE A 139 -2.05 8.51 -1.19
CA ILE A 139 -0.92 7.62 -1.54
C ILE A 139 0.35 8.15 -0.89
#